data_AF-A0A260PP64-F1
#
_entry.id   AF-A0A260PP64-F1
#
_cell.length_a   1.000
_cell.length_b   1.000
_cell.length_c   1.000
_cell.angle_alpha   90.00
_cell.angle_beta   90.00
_cell.angle_gamma   90.00
#
_symmetry.space_group_name_H-M   'P 1'
#
loop_
_entity.id
_entity.type
_entity.pdbx_description
1 polymer ?
#
loop_
_entity_poly.entity_id
_entity_poly.type
_entity_poly.pdbx_seq_one_letter_code
_entity_poly.pdbx_strand_id
1 'polypeptide(L)'
;MSAEVVQLSSNEEETSSGAAELGHDDTIVPSTVHLAVGVAHGLAKESKRTGRTHGEVVITAIEDVHSDLESLLFPGGKVGGGLFRARGVGGKPSEGKAEKKGVTVGLYADDWVIIDQLKDQFKARSRSHLIGTALKAHLGLDATTQTESD
;
A
#
# COMPACT_ATOMS: atom_id res chain seq x y z
N MET A 1 16.89 58.90 51.57
CA MET A 1 18.03 58.23 50.92
C MET A 1 17.54 56.82 50.58
N SER A 2 16.92 56.60 49.42
CA SER A 2 17.53 56.51 48.07
C SER A 2 18.53 55.36 47.98
N ALA A 3 18.14 54.26 47.35
CA ALA A 3 18.83 53.65 46.19
C ALA A 3 18.12 52.35 45.78
N GLU A 4 17.48 52.42 44.62
CA GLU A 4 17.19 51.32 43.70
C GLU A 4 18.50 50.87 43.03
N VAL A 5 18.73 49.55 42.87
CA VAL A 5 19.51 48.99 41.73
C VAL A 5 18.95 47.60 41.38
N VAL A 6 18.75 47.44 40.07
CA VAL A 6 18.24 46.34 39.22
C VAL A 6 19.26 45.15 39.23
N GLN A 7 18.97 43.87 38.95
CA GLN A 7 18.82 43.30 37.59
C GLN A 7 18.92 41.73 37.57
N LEU A 8 17.98 41.06 36.87
CA LEU A 8 18.08 39.90 35.93
C LEU A 8 18.88 38.65 36.36
N SER A 9 18.33 37.42 36.47
CA SER A 9 17.83 36.45 35.46
C SER A 9 18.20 35.05 36.05
N SER A 10 17.57 33.90 35.81
CA SER A 10 16.97 33.33 34.61
C SER A 10 15.96 32.26 35.02
N ASN A 11 14.87 32.16 34.27
CA ASN A 11 14.03 30.97 34.19
C ASN A 11 14.87 29.79 33.69
N GLU A 12 14.87 28.69 34.41
CA GLU A 12 15.03 27.37 33.79
C GLU A 12 13.63 26.79 33.64
N GLU A 13 13.07 27.01 32.44
CA GLU A 13 12.01 26.18 31.91
C GLU A 13 12.55 24.75 31.86
N GLU A 14 12.16 23.91 32.83
CA GLU A 14 12.01 22.48 32.57
C GLU A 14 10.90 22.33 31.54
N THR A 15 11.25 22.55 30.28
CA THR A 15 10.59 21.90 29.16
C THR A 15 10.86 20.41 29.33
N SER A 16 10.04 19.79 30.19
CA SER A 16 9.71 18.38 30.06
C SER A 16 9.18 18.21 28.65
N SER A 17 10.10 17.89 27.75
CA SER A 17 9.82 17.52 26.38
C SER A 17 8.94 16.29 26.46
N GLY A 18 7.63 16.54 26.48
CA GLY A 18 6.65 15.57 26.08
C GLY A 18 6.96 15.21 24.63
N ALA A 19 7.87 14.26 24.45
CA ALA A 19 7.78 13.33 23.36
C ALA A 19 6.43 12.64 23.57
N ALA A 20 5.38 13.25 23.01
CA ALA A 20 4.16 12.53 22.76
C ALA A 20 4.61 11.31 21.96
N GLU A 21 4.65 10.16 22.62
CA GLU A 21 4.63 8.91 21.90
C GLU A 21 3.39 9.02 21.02
N LEU A 22 3.60 9.26 19.74
CA LEU A 22 2.60 9.04 18.73
C LEU A 22 2.36 7.53 18.79
N GLY A 23 1.52 7.13 19.74
CA GLY A 23 1.16 5.75 19.96
C GLY A 23 0.65 5.25 18.62
N HIS A 24 1.37 4.30 18.04
CA HIS A 24 0.90 3.64 16.84
C HIS A 24 -0.45 3.04 17.20
N ASP A 25 -1.46 3.30 16.37
CA ASP A 25 -2.76 2.68 16.59
C ASP A 25 -2.64 1.20 16.24
N ASP A 26 -2.37 0.38 17.26
CA ASP A 26 -2.21 -1.07 17.16
C ASP A 26 -3.55 -1.79 16.85
N THR A 27 -4.61 -1.05 16.53
CA THR A 27 -5.89 -1.61 16.11
C THR A 27 -5.77 -2.23 14.72
N ILE A 28 -5.93 -3.56 14.66
CA ILE A 28 -6.05 -4.27 13.37
C ILE A 28 -7.46 -4.06 12.82
N VAL A 29 -7.54 -3.43 11.65
CA VAL A 29 -8.77 -3.17 10.92
C VAL A 29 -8.89 -4.16 9.74
N PRO A 30 -9.86 -5.10 9.76
CA PRO A 30 -10.10 -5.99 8.65
C PRO A 30 -10.80 -5.27 7.49
N SER A 31 -10.33 -5.50 6.26
CA SER A 31 -10.97 -5.00 5.04
C SER A 31 -11.05 -6.09 3.97
N THR A 32 -12.12 -6.08 3.18
CA THR A 32 -12.28 -7.01 2.06
C THR A 32 -11.68 -6.43 0.78
N VAL A 33 -10.70 -7.12 0.21
CA VAL A 33 -10.10 -6.80 -1.08
C VAL A 33 -10.54 -7.80 -2.14
N HIS A 34 -10.83 -7.32 -3.35
CA HIS A 34 -11.30 -8.18 -4.44
C HIS A 34 -10.16 -8.49 -5.42
N LEU A 35 -9.63 -9.70 -5.31
CA LEU A 35 -8.46 -10.17 -6.07
C LEU A 35 -8.89 -11.14 -7.18
N ALA A 36 -8.11 -11.25 -8.25
CA ALA A 36 -8.29 -12.33 -9.21
C ALA A 36 -8.11 -13.68 -8.49
N VAL A 37 -8.89 -14.71 -8.87
CA VAL A 37 -8.88 -16.02 -8.16
C VAL A 37 -7.48 -16.60 -8.01
N GLY A 38 -6.64 -16.55 -9.05
CA GLY A 38 -5.25 -17.02 -8.99
C GLY A 38 -4.40 -16.27 -7.95
N VAL A 39 -4.56 -14.95 -7.85
CA VAL A 39 -3.86 -14.12 -6.86
C VAL A 39 -4.36 -14.40 -5.45
N ALA A 40 -5.67 -14.59 -5.25
CA ALA A 40 -6.24 -14.96 -3.96
C ALA A 40 -5.73 -16.32 -3.48
N HIS A 41 -5.61 -17.30 -4.38
CA HIS A 41 -5.03 -18.60 -4.08
C HIS A 41 -3.54 -18.50 -3.76
N GLY A 42 -2.80 -17.69 -4.53
CA GLY A 42 -1.39 -17.42 -4.27
C GLY A 42 -1.14 -16.82 -2.88
N LEU A 43 -1.92 -15.80 -2.52
CA LEU A 43 -1.86 -15.16 -1.19
C LEU A 43 -2.11 -16.17 -0.06
N ALA A 44 -3.17 -16.98 -0.17
CA ALA A 44 -3.48 -17.99 0.84
C ALA A 44 -2.39 -19.08 0.95
N LYS A 45 -1.82 -19.51 -0.19
CA LYS A 45 -0.71 -20.46 -0.22
C LYS A 45 0.53 -19.88 0.44
N GLU A 46 0.86 -18.63 0.14
CA GLU A 46 2.06 -17.95 0.66
C GLU A 46 1.96 -17.69 2.16
N SER A 47 0.81 -17.22 2.62
CA SER A 47 0.50 -17.09 4.04
C SER A 47 0.67 -18.42 4.78
N LYS A 48 0.10 -19.52 4.27
CA LYS A 48 0.27 -20.84 4.87
C LYS A 48 1.72 -21.33 4.85
N ARG A 49 2.47 -21.03 3.78
CA ARG A 49 3.87 -21.46 3.60
C ARG A 49 4.80 -20.77 4.58
N THR A 50 4.59 -19.49 4.83
CA THR A 50 5.47 -18.64 5.66
C THR A 50 5.01 -18.49 7.10
N GLY A 51 3.76 -18.84 7.41
CA GLY A 51 3.15 -18.58 8.70
C GLY A 51 2.72 -17.11 8.91
N ARG A 52 2.89 -16.25 7.89
CA ARG A 52 2.49 -14.84 7.92
C ARG A 52 0.99 -14.69 7.69
N THR A 53 0.41 -13.64 8.25
CA THR A 53 -0.94 -13.19 7.96
C THR A 53 -1.05 -12.68 6.51
N HIS A 54 -2.28 -12.59 5.98
CA HIS A 54 -2.49 -11.95 4.68
C HIS A 54 -2.00 -10.50 4.65
N GLY A 55 -2.13 -9.77 5.77
CA GLY A 55 -1.69 -8.38 5.87
C GLY A 55 -0.18 -8.24 5.68
N GLU A 56 0.59 -9.04 6.42
CA GLU A 56 2.05 -9.06 6.31
C GLU A 56 2.53 -9.44 4.90
N VAL A 57 1.89 -10.42 4.25
CA VAL A 57 2.21 -10.78 2.87
C VAL A 57 1.89 -9.62 1.90
N VAL A 58 0.79 -8.89 2.13
CA VAL A 58 0.44 -7.71 1.33
C VAL A 58 1.46 -6.58 1.51
N ILE A 59 1.88 -6.30 2.74
CA ILE A 59 2.92 -5.29 3.02
C ILE A 59 4.21 -5.66 2.29
N THR A 60 4.73 -6.88 2.50
CA THR A 60 5.95 -7.35 1.84
C THR A 60 5.84 -7.25 0.33
N ALA A 61 4.71 -7.66 -0.26
CA ALA A 61 4.53 -7.59 -1.70
C ALA A 61 4.56 -6.14 -2.23
N ILE A 62 3.98 -5.18 -1.52
CA ILE A 62 4.01 -3.77 -1.91
C ILE A 62 5.43 -3.21 -1.80
N GLU A 63 6.14 -3.51 -0.71
CA GLU A 63 7.52 -3.06 -0.51
C GLU A 63 8.47 -3.61 -1.58
N ASP A 64 8.38 -4.92 -1.87
CA ASP A 64 9.24 -5.60 -2.83
C ASP A 64 9.14 -5.03 -4.25
N VAL A 65 7.96 -4.54 -4.65
CA VAL A 65 7.72 -4.04 -6.01
C VAL A 65 7.54 -2.53 -6.07
N HIS A 66 7.78 -1.81 -4.96
CA HIS A 66 7.45 -0.39 -4.85
C HIS A 66 8.11 0.46 -5.96
N SER A 67 9.37 0.19 -6.29
CA SER A 67 10.11 0.87 -7.37
C SER A 67 9.48 0.70 -8.74
N ASP A 68 8.85 -0.45 -8.98
CA ASP A 68 8.29 -0.84 -10.28
C ASP A 68 6.76 -0.68 -10.34
N LEU A 69 6.13 -0.24 -9.24
CA LEU A 69 4.68 -0.28 -9.09
C LEU A 69 3.94 0.56 -10.13
N GLU A 70 4.51 1.68 -10.56
CA GLU A 70 3.93 2.48 -11.64
C GLU A 70 3.90 1.72 -12.98
N SER A 71 5.00 1.07 -13.34
CA SER A 71 5.09 0.31 -14.59
C SER A 71 4.21 -0.94 -14.55
N LEU A 72 4.10 -1.59 -13.40
CA LEU A 72 3.21 -2.74 -13.19
C LEU A 72 1.73 -2.35 -13.29
N LEU A 73 1.34 -1.20 -12.73
CA LEU A 73 -0.04 -0.69 -12.82
C LEU A 73 -0.40 -0.21 -14.23
N PHE A 74 0.60 0.26 -14.99
CA PHE A 74 0.43 0.80 -16.35
C PHE A 74 1.52 0.28 -17.30
N PRO A 75 1.48 -1.01 -17.71
CA PRO A 75 2.57 -1.61 -18.51
C PRO A 75 2.81 -0.96 -19.87
N GLY A 76 1.78 -0.37 -20.48
CA GLY A 76 1.87 0.38 -21.74
C GLY A 76 2.07 1.89 -21.54
N GLY A 77 2.33 2.34 -20.31
CA GLY A 77 2.27 3.74 -19.91
C GLY A 77 0.87 4.20 -19.51
N LYS A 78 0.80 5.42 -18.96
CA LYS A 78 -0.40 6.00 -18.34
C LYS A 78 -0.84 7.28 -19.06
N VAL A 79 -2.14 7.46 -19.21
CA VAL A 79 -2.78 8.74 -19.59
C VAL A 79 -3.71 9.22 -18.48
N GLY A 80 -3.77 10.54 -18.28
CA GLY A 80 -4.46 11.15 -17.13
C GLY A 80 -3.68 10.98 -15.82
N GLY A 81 -4.34 11.27 -14.70
CA GLY A 81 -3.77 11.28 -13.35
C GLY A 81 -3.63 12.68 -12.74
N GLY A 82 -3.76 13.74 -13.55
CA GLY A 82 -3.86 15.13 -13.11
C GLY A 82 -5.32 15.60 -13.02
N LEU A 83 -5.95 15.88 -14.16
CA LEU A 83 -7.36 16.31 -14.23
C LEU A 83 -8.34 15.13 -14.39
N PHE A 84 -7.98 14.17 -15.24
CA PHE A 84 -8.80 12.99 -15.51
C PHE A 84 -8.26 11.77 -14.79
N ARG A 85 -9.13 10.80 -14.49
CA ARG A 85 -8.70 9.52 -13.93
C ARG A 85 -7.64 8.84 -14.81
N ALA A 86 -6.57 8.36 -14.17
CA ALA A 86 -5.50 7.60 -14.82
C ALA A 86 -6.01 6.31 -15.47
N ARG A 87 -5.50 6.01 -16.68
CA ARG A 87 -5.80 4.81 -17.46
C ARG A 87 -4.53 4.36 -18.19
N GLY A 88 -4.38 3.05 -18.41
CA GLY A 88 -3.30 2.52 -19.22
C GLY A 88 -3.49 2.87 -20.71
N VAL A 89 -2.40 3.12 -21.41
CA VAL A 89 -2.36 3.35 -22.85
C VAL A 89 -2.38 2.00 -23.58
N GLY A 90 -3.06 1.93 -24.72
CA GLY A 90 -3.05 0.75 -25.60
C GLY A 90 -3.74 -0.51 -25.04
N GLY A 91 -4.23 -0.47 -23.80
CA GLY A 91 -4.98 -1.56 -23.20
C GLY A 91 -6.33 -1.74 -23.90
N LYS A 92 -6.49 -2.84 -24.65
CA LYS A 92 -7.82 -3.30 -25.04
C LYS A 92 -8.66 -3.48 -23.75
N PRO A 93 -9.93 -3.06 -23.71
CA PRO A 93 -10.83 -3.45 -22.63
C PRO A 93 -10.73 -4.97 -22.50
N SER A 94 -10.32 -5.47 -21.33
CA SER A 94 -10.12 -6.91 -21.13
C SER A 94 -11.42 -7.65 -21.49
N GLU A 95 -11.43 -8.33 -22.64
CA GLU A 95 -12.47 -9.28 -23.01
C GLU A 95 -12.40 -10.43 -22.00
N GLY A 96 -13.36 -10.45 -21.08
CA GLY A 96 -13.35 -11.34 -19.91
C GLY A 96 -12.95 -10.60 -18.64
N LYS A 97 -13.93 -10.24 -17.81
CA LYS A 97 -13.65 -9.89 -16.42
C LYS A 97 -13.10 -11.16 -15.76
N ALA A 98 -11.79 -11.21 -15.51
CA ALA A 98 -11.21 -12.25 -14.67
C ALA A 98 -12.06 -12.38 -13.39
N GLU A 99 -12.46 -13.60 -13.07
CA GLU A 99 -13.26 -13.87 -11.88
C GLU A 99 -12.53 -13.34 -10.64
N LYS A 100 -13.27 -12.65 -9.77
CA LYS A 100 -12.73 -12.03 -8.56
C LYS A 100 -13.30 -12.69 -7.33
N LYS A 101 -12.44 -12.85 -6.32
CA LYS A 101 -12.78 -13.35 -5.00
C LYS A 101 -12.50 -12.27 -3.96
N GLY A 102 -13.45 -12.07 -3.04
CA GLY A 102 -13.25 -11.25 -1.85
C GLY A 102 -12.34 -11.98 -0.86
N VAL A 103 -11.29 -11.30 -0.41
CA VAL A 103 -10.35 -11.80 0.60
C VAL A 103 -10.27 -10.79 1.73
N THR A 104 -10.46 -11.24 2.96
CA THR A 104 -10.26 -10.40 4.15
C THR A 104 -8.77 -10.28 4.43
N VAL A 105 -8.31 -9.03 4.55
CA VAL A 105 -6.95 -8.66 4.93
C VAL A 105 -7.07 -7.77 6.17
N GLY A 106 -6.41 -8.17 7.25
CA GLY A 106 -6.26 -7.35 8.46
C GLY A 106 -4.93 -6.64 8.43
N LEU A 107 -4.95 -5.32 8.64
CA LEU A 107 -3.77 -4.46 8.75
C LEU A 107 -4.01 -3.44 9.86
N TYR A 108 -2.94 -2.82 10.37
CA TYR A 108 -3.09 -1.69 11.28
C TYR A 108 -3.79 -0.52 10.60
N ALA A 109 -4.41 0.36 11.38
CA ALA A 109 -5.09 1.53 10.84
C ALA A 109 -4.15 2.42 10.01
N ASP A 110 -2.92 2.61 10.49
CA ASP A 110 -1.89 3.42 9.82
C ASP A 110 -1.41 2.80 8.49
N ASP A 111 -1.31 1.46 8.42
CA ASP A 111 -0.98 0.77 7.18
C ASP A 111 -2.04 1.00 6.10
N TRP A 112 -3.32 1.07 6.49
CA TRP A 112 -4.38 1.40 5.54
C TRP A 112 -4.26 2.83 5.00
N VAL A 113 -3.80 3.77 5.83
CA VAL A 113 -3.53 5.15 5.42
C VAL A 113 -2.38 5.17 4.40
N ILE A 114 -1.30 4.43 4.65
CA ILE A 114 -0.17 4.29 3.71
C ILE A 114 -0.65 3.69 2.38
N ILE A 115 -1.45 2.62 2.41
CA ILE A 115 -2.01 2.01 1.19
C ILE A 115 -2.86 3.01 0.40
N ASP A 116 -3.63 3.87 1.06
CA ASP A 116 -4.39 4.90 0.38
C ASP A 116 -3.51 5.99 -0.24
N GLN A 117 -2.46 6.41 0.47
CA GLN A 117 -1.47 7.35 -0.07
C GLN A 117 -0.77 6.77 -1.30
N LEU A 118 -0.33 5.51 -1.24
CA LEU A 118 0.30 4.82 -2.38
C LEU A 118 -0.67 4.67 -3.55
N LYS A 119 -1.93 4.31 -3.29
CA LYS A 119 -2.98 4.25 -4.32
C LYS A 119 -3.12 5.60 -5.03
N ASP A 120 -3.09 6.70 -4.29
CA ASP A 120 -3.22 8.04 -4.85
C ASP A 120 -1.94 8.53 -5.53
N GLN A 121 -0.76 8.20 -5.00
CA GLN A 121 0.55 8.48 -5.59
C GLN A 121 0.68 7.79 -6.95
N PHE A 122 0.49 6.47 -6.98
CA PHE A 122 0.60 5.67 -8.19
C PHE A 122 -0.66 5.70 -9.06
N LYS A 123 -1.71 6.42 -8.65
CA LYS A 123 -3.00 6.56 -9.38
C LYS A 123 -3.67 5.21 -9.66
N ALA A 124 -3.54 4.25 -8.74
CA ALA A 124 -4.26 2.99 -8.81
C ALA A 124 -5.77 3.21 -8.71
N ARG A 125 -6.56 2.34 -9.36
CA ARG A 125 -8.02 2.51 -9.45
C ARG A 125 -8.76 2.27 -8.13
N SER A 126 -8.17 1.48 -7.23
CA SER A 126 -8.68 1.11 -5.91
C SER A 126 -7.58 0.44 -5.10
N ARG A 127 -7.78 0.27 -3.78
CA ARG A 127 -6.88 -0.54 -2.94
C ARG A 127 -6.70 -1.95 -3.50
N SER A 128 -7.78 -2.60 -3.93
CA SER A 128 -7.69 -3.94 -4.55
C SER A 128 -6.91 -3.97 -5.85
N HIS A 129 -6.90 -2.87 -6.63
CA HIS A 129 -6.07 -2.77 -7.84
C HIS A 129 -4.59 -2.68 -7.49
N LEU A 130 -4.24 -1.85 -6.51
CA LEU A 130 -2.87 -1.71 -6.00
C LEU A 130 -2.37 -3.04 -5.45
N ILE A 131 -3.08 -3.58 -4.46
CA ILE A 131 -2.73 -4.83 -3.76
C ILE A 131 -2.68 -6.02 -4.72
N GLY A 132 -3.67 -6.15 -5.60
CA GLY A 132 -3.71 -7.25 -6.56
C GLY A 132 -2.55 -7.20 -7.57
N THR A 133 -2.11 -6.00 -7.96
CA THR A 133 -0.97 -5.83 -8.87
C THR A 133 0.34 -6.19 -8.17
N ALA A 134 0.56 -5.66 -6.95
CA ALA A 134 1.73 -5.96 -6.14
C ALA A 134 1.86 -7.46 -5.85
N LEU A 135 0.77 -8.09 -5.37
CA LEU A 135 0.76 -9.54 -5.10
C LEU A 135 1.01 -10.36 -6.37
N LYS A 136 0.43 -9.98 -7.51
CA LYS A 136 0.64 -10.71 -8.76
C LYS A 136 2.11 -10.74 -9.15
N ALA A 137 2.79 -9.58 -9.07
CA ALA A 137 4.21 -9.46 -9.39
C ALA A 137 5.09 -10.17 -8.35
N HIS A 138 4.88 -9.90 -7.06
CA HIS A 138 5.64 -10.52 -5.97
C HIS A 138 5.56 -12.05 -5.97
N LEU A 139 4.37 -12.61 -6.25
CA LEU A 139 4.16 -14.07 -6.31
C LEU A 139 4.53 -14.70 -7.66
N GLY A 140 4.99 -13.91 -8.64
CA GLY A 140 5.33 -14.39 -9.98
C GLY A 140 4.14 -14.97 -10.76
N LEU A 141 2.93 -14.44 -10.54
CA LEU A 141 1.68 -14.95 -11.13
C LEU A 141 1.32 -14.29 -12.46
N ASP A 142 2.31 -13.84 -13.22
CA ASP A 142 2.06 -13.43 -14.59
C ASP A 142 1.55 -14.62 -15.40
N ALA A 143 0.55 -14.35 -16.24
CA ALA A 143 -0.06 -15.37 -17.07
C ALA A 143 1.07 -16.11 -17.79
N THR A 144 1.16 -17.42 -17.56
CA THR A 144 1.77 -18.35 -18.49
C THR A 144 1.15 -18.12 -19.86
N THR A 145 1.71 -17.19 -20.63
CA THR A 145 1.94 -17.40 -22.04
C THR A 145 3.23 -18.20 -22.14
N GLN A 146 3.15 -19.48 -21.78
CA GLN A 146 3.85 -20.49 -22.55
C GLN A 146 3.26 -20.40 -23.96
N THR A 147 3.89 -19.63 -24.84
CA THR A 147 3.96 -20.02 -26.24
C THR A 147 4.92 -21.21 -26.30
N GLU A 148 4.43 -22.39 -25.94
CA GLU A 148 4.81 -23.59 -26.67
C GLU A 148 4.02 -23.53 -27.97
N SER A 149 4.72 -23.36 -29.09
CA SER A 149 4.26 -23.75 -30.43
C SER A 149 5.48 -23.74 -31.36
N ASP A 150 5.90 -24.98 -31.67
CA ASP A 150 6.73 -25.47 -32.78
C ASP A 150 7.97 -24.69 -33.26
#